data_AF-A0A1C9CFS2-F1
#
_entry.id   AF-A0A1C9CFS2-F1
#
_cell.length_a   1.000
_cell.length_b   1.000
_cell.length_c   1.000
_cell.angle_alpha   90.00
_cell.angle_beta   90.00
_cell.angle_gamma   90.00
#
_symmetry.space_group_name_H-M   'P 1'
#
loop_
_entity.id
_entity.type
_entity.pdbx_description
1 polymer ?
#
loop_
_entity_poly.entity_id
_entity_poly.type
_entity_poly.pdbx_seq_one_letter_code
_entity_poly.pdbx_strand_id
1 'polypeptide(L)' 'MEILVYVFLLTGTLMVIFFAIFFRDPPRIAK' A
#
# COMPACT_ATOMS: atom_id res chain seq x y z
N MET A 1 -14.41 -18.31 7.35
CA MET A 1 -14.16 -17.60 6.08
C MET A 1 -14.01 -16.11 6.28
N GLU A 2 -14.92 -15.46 7.01
CA GLU A 2 -14.91 -14.01 7.26
C GLU A 2 -13.58 -13.46 7.84
N ILE A 3 -13.01 -14.10 8.86
CA ILE A 3 -11.72 -13.69 9.45
C ILE A 3 -10.58 -13.67 8.42
N LEU A 4 -10.57 -14.63 7.49
CA LEU A 4 -9.56 -14.71 6.44
C LEU A 4 -9.71 -13.55 5.46
N VAL A 5 -10.95 -13.16 5.14
CA VAL A 5 -11.24 -11.98 4.31
C VAL A 5 -10.75 -10.71 5.02
N TYR A 6 -11.01 -10.55 6.32
CA TYR A 6 -10.56 -9.37 7.06
C TYR A 6 -9.05 -9.26 7.14
N VAL A 7 -8.36 -10.37 7.41
CA VAL A 7 -6.88 -10.39 7.44
C VAL A 7 -6.32 -10.12 6.03
N PHE A 8 -6.92 -10.69 4.99
CA PHE A 8 -6.51 -10.46 3.61
C PHE A 8 -6.66 -8.99 3.22
N LEU A 9 -7.82 -8.39 3.50
CA LEU A 9 -8.07 -6.98 3.18
C LEU A 9 -7.13 -6.07 3.95
N LEU A 10 -6.97 -6.28 5.27
CA LEU A 10 -6.06 -5.49 6.10
C LEU A 10 -4.62 -5.59 5.60
N THR A 11 -4.12 -6.80 5.40
CA THR A 11 -2.73 -7.02 4.96
C THR A 11 -2.51 -6.49 3.55
N GLY A 12 -3.48 -6.69 2.64
CA GLY A 12 -3.44 -6.15 1.29
C GLY A 12 -3.40 -4.62 1.26
N THR A 13 -4.22 -3.96 2.07
CA THR A 13 -4.20 -2.49 2.20
C THR A 13 -2.85 -1.99 2.75
N LEU A 14 -2.32 -2.64 3.78
CA LEU A 14 -1.02 -2.28 4.35
C LEU A 14 0.13 -2.49 3.34
N MET A 15 0.08 -3.55 2.55
CA MET A 15 1.05 -3.81 1.47
C MET A 15 1.01 -2.69 0.42
N VAL A 16 -0.18 -2.28 -0.03
CA VAL A 16 -0.32 -1.17 -0.99
C VAL A 16 0.24 0.13 -0.42
N ILE A 17 -0.07 0.46 0.84
CA ILE A 17 0.47 1.66 1.50
C ILE A 17 1.99 1.60 1.59
N PHE A 18 2.55 0.45 1.96
CA PHE A 18 3.99 0.24 2.01
C PHE A 18 4.65 0.53 0.65
N PHE A 19 4.15 -0.08 -0.44
CA PHE A 19 4.69 0.17 -1.77
C PHE A 19 4.49 1.62 -2.22
N ALA A 20 3.35 2.24 -1.93
CA ALA A 20 3.08 3.63 -2.27
C ALA A 20 4.03 4.62 -1.57
N ILE A 21 4.59 4.27 -0.41
CA ILE A 21 5.54 5.14 0.30
C ILE A 21 6.97 4.90 -0.19
N PHE A 22 7.41 3.63 -0.23
CA PHE A 22 8.81 3.30 -0.49
C PHE A 22 9.17 3.20 -1.97
N PHE A 23 8.19 2.94 -2.84
CA PHE A 23 8.39 2.70 -4.28
C PHE A 23 7.62 3.67 -5.18
N ARG A 24 7.13 4.80 -4.65
CA ARG A 24 6.57 5.86 -5.49
C ARG A 24 7.67 6.56 -6.28
N ASP A 25 7.29 7.09 -7.44
CA ASP A 25 8.13 8.05 -8.15
C ASP A 25 8.50 9.22 -7.22
N PRO A 26 9.78 9.57 -7.12
CA PRO A 26 10.21 10.70 -6.31
C PRO A 26 9.61 11.99 -6.88
N PRO A 27 9.21 12.95 -6.02
CA PRO A 27 8.65 14.21 -6.49
C PRO A 27 9.69 14.94 -7.33
N ARG A 28 9.32 15.29 -8.56
CA ARG A 28 10.14 16.14 -9.43
C ARG A 28 9.74 17.59 -9.20
N ILE A 29 10.69 18.42 -8.82
CA ILE A 29 10.48 19.87 -8.70
C ILE A 29 10.44 20.43 -10.14
N ALA A 30 9.30 21.00 -10.54
CA ALA A 30 9.22 21.73 -11.80
C ALA A 30 10.14 22.96 -11.73
N LYS A 31 10.96 23.15 -12.77
CA LYS A 31 11.98 24.19 -12.85
C LYS A 31 11.37 25.55 -13.16
#